data_AF-A0A972MR12-F1
#
_entry.id   AF-A0A972MR12-F1
#
_cell.length_a   1.000
_cell.length_b   1.000
_cell.length_c   1.000
_cell.angle_alpha   90.00
_cell.angle_beta   90.00
_cell.angle_gamma   90.00
#
_symmetry.space_group_name_H-M   'P 1'
#
loop_
_entity.id
_entity.type
_entity.pdbx_description
1 polymer ?
#
loop_
_entity_poly.entity_id
_entity_poly.type
_entity_poly.pdbx_seq_one_letter_code
_entity_poly.pdbx_strand_id
1 'polypeptide(L)' 'MAKTVTVIDTFGFFFRSFYALPQYLKTKDGFPTGLLTGFLNFITSLEKKHDSDYLIFAIDTKGDTFRNELDSNY' A
#
# COMPACT_ATOMS: atom_id res chain seq x y z
N MET A 1 9.80 10.52 -25.08
CA MET A 1 9.06 9.37 -24.53
C MET A 1 8.00 9.89 -23.58
N ALA A 2 6.84 9.23 -23.50
CA ALA A 2 5.81 9.57 -22.52
C ALA A 2 6.31 9.19 -21.12
N LYS A 3 5.99 10.02 -20.12
CA LYS A 3 6.32 9.76 -18.72
C LYS A 3 5.27 8.82 -18.11
N THR A 4 5.70 7.88 -17.28
CA THR A 4 4.82 6.91 -16.61
C THR A 4 4.60 7.28 -15.16
N VAL A 5 3.33 7.32 -14.73
CA VAL A 5 2.93 7.50 -13.33
C VAL A 5 2.30 6.21 -12.83
N THR A 6 2.85 5.64 -11.76
CA THR A 6 2.27 4.48 -11.09
C THR A 6 1.54 4.94 -9.83
N VAL A 7 0.24 4.66 -9.77
CA VAL A 7 -0.62 4.97 -8.62
C VAL A 7 -0.89 3.70 -7.82
N ILE A 8 -0.70 3.78 -6.51
CA ILE A 8 -0.79 2.65 -5.59
C ILE A 8 -1.92 2.92 -4.61
N ASP A 9 -2.89 2.00 -4.54
CA ASP A 9 -3.83 1.92 -3.42
C ASP A 9 -3.05 1.48 -2.17
N THR A 10 -2.77 2.43 -1.29
CA THR A 10 -1.85 2.24 -0.17
C THR A 10 -2.43 1.29 0.87
N PHE A 11 -3.69 1.47 1.26
CA PHE A 11 -4.29 0.68 2.32
C PHE A 11 -4.69 -0.71 1.85
N GLY A 12 -5.21 -0.84 0.63
CA GLY A 12 -5.44 -2.16 0.04
C GLY A 12 -4.14 -2.96 -0.06
N PHE A 13 -3.04 -2.32 -0.46
CA PHE A 13 -1.71 -2.94 -0.47
C PHE A 13 -1.24 -3.34 0.93
N PHE A 14 -1.29 -2.42 1.90
CA PHE A 14 -0.87 -2.69 3.28
C PHE A 14 -1.65 -3.83 3.92
N PHE A 15 -2.97 -3.87 3.75
CA PHE A 15 -3.82 -4.94 4.23
C PHE A 15 -3.32 -6.28 3.68
N ARG A 16 -3.18 -6.39 2.35
CA ARG A 16 -2.66 -7.61 1.71
C ARG A 16 -1.27 -7.98 2.22
N SER A 17 -0.34 -7.04 2.33
CA SER A 17 1.02 -7.31 2.80
C SER A 17 1.07 -7.77 4.25
N PHE A 18 0.21 -7.23 5.12
CA PHE A 18 0.15 -7.64 6.52
C PHE A 18 -0.31 -9.09 6.70
N TYR A 19 -1.33 -9.51 5.95
CA TYR A 19 -1.88 -10.87 6.07
C TYR A 19 -1.17 -11.92 5.20
N ALA A 20 -0.52 -11.51 4.10
CA ALA A 20 0.17 -12.45 3.21
C ALA A 20 1.58 -12.83 3.68
N LEU A 21 2.22 -12.01 4.52
CA LEU A 21 3.60 -12.23 4.94
C LEU A 21 3.70 -13.00 6.26
N PRO A 22 4.80 -13.76 6.46
CA PRO A 22 4.93 -14.60 7.64
C PRO A 22 4.95 -13.79 8.95
N GLN A 23 4.17 -14.23 9.92
CA GLN A 23 4.02 -13.58 11.23
C GLN A 23 5.27 -13.70 12.13
N TYR A 24 6.27 -14.49 11.73
CA TYR A 24 7.57 -14.53 12.41
C TYR A 24 8.48 -13.34 12.05
N LEU A 25 8.12 -12.54 11.04
CA LEU A 25 8.82 -11.29 10.73
C LEU A 25 8.48 -10.26 11.78
N LYS A 26 9.37 -10.12 12.76
CA LYS A 26 9.22 -9.20 13.88
C LYS A 26 10.59 -8.74 14.40
N THR A 27 10.61 -7.60 15.09
CA THR A 27 11.79 -7.13 15.82
C THR A 27 12.09 -8.04 17.01
N LYS A 28 13.24 -7.82 17.67
CA LYS A 28 13.58 -8.52 18.92
C LYS A 28 12.53 -8.30 20.02
N ASP A 29 11.92 -7.11 20.05
CA ASP A 29 10.88 -6.74 21.01
C ASP A 29 9.48 -7.20 20.57
N GLY A 30 9.37 -7.94 19.45
CA GLY A 30 8.13 -8.55 19.00
C GLY A 30 7.26 -7.68 18.08
N PHE A 31 7.70 -6.48 17.69
CA PHE A 31 6.96 -5.62 16.77
C PHE A 31 6.87 -6.25 15.37
N PRO A 32 5.67 -6.48 14.80
CA PRO A 32 5.54 -7.09 13.47
C PRO A 32 6.15 -6.22 12.37
N THR A 33 7.00 -6.81 11.54
CA THR A 33 7.69 -6.10 10.44
C THR A 33 7.26 -6.57 9.06
N GLY A 34 6.39 -7.60 8.97
CA GLY A 34 5.94 -8.18 7.70
C GLY A 34 5.45 -7.15 6.69
N LEU A 35 4.51 -6.27 7.08
CA LEU A 35 4.01 -5.21 6.19
C LEU A 35 5.13 -4.33 5.64
N LEU A 36 6.04 -3.86 6.51
CA LEU A 36 7.16 -2.99 6.11
C LEU A 36 8.11 -3.71 5.15
N THR A 37 8.42 -4.98 5.44
CA THR A 37 9.23 -5.82 4.54
C THR A 37 8.56 -5.99 3.17
N GLY A 38 7.25 -6.26 3.14
CA GLY A 38 6.49 -6.37 1.89
C GLY A 38 6.48 -5.09 1.08
N PHE A 39 6.30 -3.96 1.75
CA PHE A 39 6.30 -2.64 1.14
C PHE A 39 7.63 -2.28 0.50
N LEU A 40 8.74 -2.50 1.20
CA LEU A 40 10.08 -2.25 0.66
C LEU A 40 10.39 -3.15 -0.54
N ASN A 41 10.02 -4.43 -0.46
CA ASN A 41 10.18 -5.36 -1.58
C ASN A 41 9.38 -4.93 -2.81
N PHE A 42 8.16 -4.41 -2.60
CA PHE A 42 7.32 -3.91 -3.68
C PHE A 42 7.94 -2.67 -4.35
N ILE A 43 8.36 -1.66 -3.59
CA ILE A 43 9.03 -0.47 -4.14
C ILE A 43 10.28 -0.87 -4.93
N THR A 44 11.12 -1.75 -4.36
CA THR A 44 12.33 -2.26 -5.03
C THR A 44 11.98 -3.00 -6.33
N SER A 45 10.85 -3.70 -6.37
CA SER A 45 10.40 -4.39 -7.58
C SER A 45 9.89 -3.43 -8.66
N LEU A 46 9.25 -2.32 -8.27
CA LEU A 46 8.82 -1.27 -9.19
C LEU A 46 10.04 -0.61 -9.85
N GLU A 47 11.05 -0.24 -9.05
CA GLU A 47 12.30 0.34 -9.57
C GLU A 47 13.00 -0.60 -10.57
N LYS A 48 13.00 -1.91 -10.32
CA LYS A 48 13.71 -2.88 -11.16
C LYS A 48 12.94 -3.31 -12.40
N LYS A 49 11.61 -3.37 -12.34
CA LYS A 49 10.76 -3.98 -13.39
C LYS A 49 9.95 -2.99 -14.20
N HIS A 50 9.75 -1.78 -13.69
CA HIS A 50 8.88 -0.80 -14.30
C HIS A 50 9.60 0.53 -14.51
N ASP A 51 9.45 1.10 -15.70
CA ASP A 51 9.96 2.43 -16.04
C ASP A 51 9.00 3.51 -15.51
N SER A 52 8.73 3.49 -14.20
CA SER A 52 7.90 4.49 -13.54
C SER A 52 8.73 5.73 -13.26
N ASP A 53 8.41 6.84 -13.93
CA ASP A 53 9.03 8.13 -13.63
C ASP A 53 8.50 8.72 -12.31
N TYR A 54 7.27 8.36 -11.92
CA TYR A 54 6.61 8.85 -10.72
C TYR A 54 5.85 7.74 -9.99
N LEU A 55 5.88 7.80 -8.66
CA LEU A 55 5.08 6.96 -7.77
C LEU A 55 4.14 7.83 -6.96
N ILE A 56 2.85 7.47 -6.95
CA ILE A 56 1.82 8.13 -6.14
C ILE A 56 1.18 7.10 -5.23
N PHE A 57 1.17 7.38 -3.94
CA PHE A 57 0.48 6.59 -2.92
C PHE A 57 -0.88 7.25 -2.64
N ALA A 58 -1.96 6.62 -3.12
CA ALA A 58 -3.32 7.04 -2.83
C ALA A 58 -3.67 6.57 -1.41
N ILE A 59 -3.97 7.51 -0.54
CA ILE A 59 -4.27 7.28 0.88
C ILE A 59 -5.72 7.69 1.12
N ASP A 60 -6.51 6.80 1.70
CA ASP A 60 -7.86 7.16 2.11
C ASP A 60 -7.81 8.10 3.31
N THR A 61 -8.62 9.15 3.22
CA THR A 61 -8.81 10.07 4.34
C THR A 61 -9.92 9.54 5.24
N LYS A 62 -9.83 9.85 6.54
CA LYS A 62 -10.92 9.55 7.46
C LYS A 62 -12.07 10.54 7.23
N GLY A 63 -13.30 10.05 7.31
CA GLY A 63 -14.51 10.86 7.29
C GLY A 63 -15.54 10.36 6.29
N ASP A 64 -16.70 10.99 6.32
CA ASP A 64 -17.78 10.71 5.38
C ASP A 64 -17.40 11.24 3.99
N THR A 65 -17.79 10.48 2.99
CA THR A 65 -17.68 10.85 1.59
C THR A 65 -19.09 11.12 1.05
N PHE A 66 -19.17 11.69 -0.16
CA PHE A 66 -20.45 11.82 -0.87
C PHE A 66 -21.23 10.49 -0.99
N ARG A 67 -20.55 9.33 -0.87
CA ARG A 67 -21.23 8.02 -0.89
C ARG A 67 -22.11 7.80 0.33
N ASN A 68 -21.69 8.28 1.49
CA ASN A 68 -22.47 8.21 2.73
C ASN A 68 -23.74 9.08 2.65
N GLU A 69 -23.73 10.16 1.86
CA GLU A 69 -24.93 10.96 1.57
C GLU A 69 -25.92 10.24 0.63
N LEU A 70 -25.40 9.39 -0.27
CA LEU A 70 -26.19 8.67 -1.26
C LEU A 70 -26.80 7.36 -0.71
N ASP A 71 -26.10 6.68 0.20
CA ASP A 71 -26.56 5.46 0.85
C ASP A 71 -26.13 5.46 2.33
N SER A 72 -27.12 5.39 3.22
CA SER A 72 -26.90 5.34 4.66
C SER A 72 -26.23 4.05 5.15
N ASN A 73 -26.09 3.03 4.30
CA ASN A 73 -25.42 1.76 4.63
C ASN A 73 -23.97 1.67 4.13
N TYR A 74 -23.46 2.73 3.49
CA TYR A 74 -22.05 2.84 3.11
C TYR A 74 -21.20 3.36 4.28
#